data_AF-A0A940BHH2-F1
#
_entry.id   AF-A0A940BHH2-F1
#
_cell.length_a   1.000
_cell.length_b   1.000
_cell.length_c   1.000
_cell.angle_alpha   90.00
_cell.angle_beta   90.00
_cell.angle_gamma   90.00
#
_symmetry.space_group_name_H-M   'P 1'
#
loop_
_entity.id
_entity.type
_entity.pdbx_description
1 polymer ?
#
loop_
_entity_poly.entity_id
_entity_poly.type
_entity_poly.pdbx_seq_one_letter_code
_entity_poly.pdbx_strand_id
1 'polypeptide(L)'
;METVNKQNNKSPWAMMLLFLVGGTIIASLMGSLVVLICGSSERTVVFIFFAILMLSGAVAITVKSDNEIIAMLLAYPLFITGFVLLFAPKFHASPMIFIVEFLVAICAFLCSKTHTIGRILLFYALVLIPIIGFSFVDFRHTWDGENYFVIIFSFVIALIYMGIYGATIKPDIFKDYAPIARHLKTLRFSTALISTGLIFSTVQIWIVFSIVLAAISMAVASVLLQKYVKGPKFYVGWFMALLCCAATAVYPPMAFAFLGILLAYTMFDYVGLAIFAIAFVRAVSVFYYDLDMLLIHKSYLLMASGAVFLLMFFIIKRLTKNEQN
;
A
#
# COMPACT_ATOMS: atom_id res chain seq x y z
N MET A 1 28.33 23.83 30.92
CA MET A 1 28.52 24.32 29.55
C MET A 1 29.29 23.25 28.80
N GLU A 2 28.58 22.26 28.25
CA GLU A 2 29.14 21.25 27.35
C GLU A 2 28.00 20.79 26.43
N THR A 3 27.65 21.69 25.53
CA THR A 3 26.80 21.42 24.37
C THR A 3 27.68 20.79 23.29
N VAL A 4 27.97 19.49 23.43
CA VAL A 4 28.59 18.71 22.35
C VAL A 4 27.48 18.02 21.56
N ASN A 5 26.97 18.79 20.60
CA ASN A 5 26.59 18.34 19.26
C ASN A 5 25.78 17.03 19.14
N LYS A 6 24.48 17.07 19.48
CA LYS A 6 23.45 16.17 18.90
C LYS A 6 23.19 16.57 17.44
N GLN A 7 24.22 16.54 16.60
CA GLN A 7 24.08 16.68 15.16
C GLN A 7 23.87 15.29 14.53
N ASN A 8 22.63 15.08 14.06
CA ASN A 8 22.36 14.51 12.75
C ASN A 8 22.67 13.01 12.49
N ASN A 9 22.39 12.12 13.44
CA ASN A 9 22.24 10.68 13.14
C ASN A 9 20.90 10.35 12.44
N LYS A 10 20.51 11.15 11.43
CA LYS A 10 19.51 10.70 10.46
C LYS A 10 20.23 9.75 9.53
N SER A 11 20.08 8.45 9.76
CA SER A 11 20.53 7.42 8.83
C SER A 11 20.09 7.81 7.40
N PRO A 12 21.03 7.99 6.46
CA PRO A 12 20.71 8.43 5.11
C PRO A 12 19.81 7.40 4.43
N TRP A 13 18.82 7.83 3.66
CA TRP A 13 17.85 6.96 2.97
C TRP A 13 18.50 5.81 2.18
N ALA A 14 19.70 6.03 1.63
CA ALA A 14 20.49 5.01 0.95
C ALA A 14 20.84 3.82 1.86
N MET A 15 21.15 4.10 3.13
CA MET A 15 21.47 3.08 4.13
C MET A 15 20.21 2.27 4.51
N MET A 16 19.05 2.93 4.62
CA MET A 16 17.77 2.25 4.85
C MET A 16 17.38 1.33 3.68
N LEU A 17 17.62 1.77 2.44
CA LEU A 17 17.36 0.98 1.23
C LEU A 17 18.35 -0.20 1.11
N LEU A 18 19.62 0.04 1.42
CA LEU A 18 20.65 -1.00 1.49
C LEU A 18 20.31 -2.06 2.53
N PHE A 19 19.81 -1.68 3.71
CA PHE A 19 19.41 -2.66 4.73
C PHE A 19 18.12 -3.39 4.37
N LEU A 20 17.19 -2.75 3.68
CA LEU A 20 15.97 -3.41 3.22
C LEU A 20 16.32 -4.47 2.15
N VAL A 21 17.12 -4.12 1.16
CA VAL A 21 17.52 -5.05 0.07
C VAL A 21 18.57 -6.06 0.54
N GLY A 22 19.60 -5.62 1.26
CA GLY A 22 20.62 -6.51 1.82
C GLY A 22 20.04 -7.45 2.86
N GLY A 23 19.11 -6.96 3.67
CA GLY A 23 18.45 -7.77 4.69
C GLY A 23 17.53 -8.83 4.10
N THR A 24 16.83 -8.56 3.00
CA THR A 24 16.05 -9.59 2.30
C THR A 24 16.94 -10.64 1.64
N ILE A 25 18.11 -10.25 1.11
CA ILE A 25 19.11 -11.19 0.57
C ILE A 25 19.68 -12.07 1.68
N ILE A 26 20.05 -11.50 2.83
CA ILE A 26 20.53 -12.28 3.97
C ILE A 26 19.44 -13.23 4.44
N ALA A 27 18.19 -12.76 4.52
CA ALA A 27 17.07 -13.60 4.94
C ALA A 27 16.79 -14.75 3.96
N SER A 28 16.90 -14.52 2.64
CA SER A 28 16.72 -15.57 1.65
C SER A 28 17.85 -16.60 1.69
N LEU A 29 19.10 -16.17 1.92
CA LEU A 29 20.25 -17.05 2.13
C LEU A 29 20.11 -17.88 3.41
N MET A 30 19.71 -17.26 4.52
CA MET A 30 19.49 -17.97 5.79
C MET A 30 18.32 -18.96 5.68
N GLY A 31 17.21 -18.53 5.08
CA GLY A 31 16.04 -19.40 4.86
C GLY A 31 16.37 -20.59 3.98
N SER A 32 17.06 -20.37 2.86
CA SER A 32 17.48 -21.45 1.96
C SER A 32 18.49 -22.41 2.60
N LEU A 33 19.42 -21.91 3.42
CA LEU A 33 20.38 -22.73 4.16
C LEU A 33 19.67 -23.64 5.18
N VAL A 34 18.67 -23.13 5.90
CA VAL A 34 17.88 -23.96 6.84
C VAL A 34 17.07 -25.02 6.08
N VAL A 35 16.46 -24.65 4.94
CA VAL A 35 15.76 -25.61 4.07
C VAL A 35 16.71 -26.70 3.57
N LEU A 36 17.93 -26.33 3.17
CA LEU A 36 18.95 -27.26 2.67
C LEU A 36 19.44 -28.22 3.76
N ILE A 37 19.67 -27.72 4.99
CA ILE A 37 20.13 -28.55 6.13
C ILE A 37 19.02 -29.48 6.62
N CYS A 38 17.77 -29.01 6.67
CA CYS A 38 16.67 -29.79 7.23
C CYS A 38 16.13 -30.86 6.28
N GLY A 39 16.45 -30.77 4.99
CA GLY A 39 15.94 -31.68 3.96
C GLY A 39 14.44 -31.52 3.72
N SER A 40 13.88 -32.43 2.90
CA SER A 40 12.46 -32.47 2.48
C SER A 40 11.43 -32.13 3.58
N SER A 41 10.29 -31.59 3.14
CA SER A 41 9.15 -30.98 3.85
C SER A 41 8.51 -31.77 5.02
N GLU A 42 9.07 -32.90 5.43
CA GLU A 42 8.55 -33.77 6.49
C GLU A 42 8.92 -33.30 7.90
N ARG A 43 9.93 -32.43 8.05
CA ARG A 43 10.41 -31.95 9.36
C ARG A 43 9.77 -30.63 9.79
N THR A 44 8.44 -30.54 9.76
CA THR A 44 7.67 -29.33 10.13
C THR A 44 8.05 -28.76 11.49
N VAL A 45 8.31 -29.63 12.47
CA VAL A 45 8.71 -29.23 13.83
C VAL A 45 10.01 -28.42 13.84
N VAL A 46 10.97 -28.78 12.98
CA VAL A 46 12.29 -28.12 12.93
C VAL A 46 12.14 -26.70 12.36
N PHE A 47 11.36 -26.55 11.29
CA PHE A 47 11.05 -25.26 10.70
C PHE A 47 10.34 -24.31 11.67
N ILE A 48 9.31 -24.81 12.39
CA ILE A 48 8.59 -24.03 13.40
C ILE A 48 9.51 -23.62 14.55
N PHE A 49 10.36 -24.55 15.03
CA PHE A 49 11.30 -24.25 16.10
C PHE A 49 12.29 -23.16 15.70
N PHE A 50 12.94 -23.28 14.54
CA PHE A 50 13.85 -22.25 14.04
C PHE A 50 13.13 -20.93 13.78
N ALA A 51 11.91 -20.96 13.26
CA ALA A 51 11.14 -19.74 13.07
C ALA A 51 10.86 -18.99 14.37
N ILE A 52 10.39 -19.69 15.41
CA ILE A 52 10.15 -19.11 16.74
C ILE A 52 11.45 -18.55 17.31
N LEU A 53 12.57 -19.27 17.14
CA LEU A 53 13.89 -18.82 17.59
C LEU A 53 14.32 -17.53 16.87
N MET A 54 14.17 -17.47 15.55
CA MET A 54 14.54 -16.28 14.77
C MET A 54 13.63 -15.08 15.08
N LEU A 55 12.32 -15.30 15.19
CA LEU A 55 11.35 -14.24 15.55
C LEU A 55 11.59 -13.71 16.97
N SER A 56 11.76 -14.61 17.95
CA SER A 56 12.05 -14.21 19.33
C SER A 56 13.39 -13.50 19.46
N GLY A 57 14.42 -13.96 18.74
CA GLY A 57 15.71 -13.27 18.61
C GLY A 57 15.57 -11.87 18.01
N ALA A 58 14.78 -11.72 16.94
CA ALA A 58 14.51 -10.42 16.34
C ALA A 58 13.81 -9.46 17.30
N VAL A 59 12.80 -9.92 18.05
CA VAL A 59 12.11 -9.11 19.07
C VAL A 59 13.07 -8.73 20.20
N ALA A 60 13.87 -9.68 20.71
CA ALA A 60 14.83 -9.41 21.78
C ALA A 60 15.87 -8.34 21.38
N ILE A 61 16.39 -8.42 20.15
CA ILE A 61 17.31 -7.42 19.61
C ILE A 61 16.61 -6.06 19.49
N THR A 62 15.35 -6.04 19.02
CA THR A 62 14.57 -4.81 18.84
C THR A 62 14.25 -4.10 20.16
N VAL A 63 14.06 -4.86 21.24
CA VAL A 63 13.75 -4.33 22.58
C VAL A 63 15.01 -3.87 23.33
N LYS A 64 16.12 -4.61 23.17
CA LYS A 64 17.34 -4.41 23.95
C LYS A 64 18.38 -3.51 23.28
N SER A 65 18.38 -3.39 21.95
CA SER A 65 19.38 -2.61 21.23
C SER A 65 19.04 -1.12 21.22
N ASP A 66 19.93 -0.31 21.79
CA ASP A 66 19.88 1.15 21.65
C ASP A 66 20.54 1.62 20.34
N ASN A 67 21.33 0.77 19.69
CA ASN A 67 21.97 1.07 18.41
C ASN A 67 21.07 0.67 17.22
N GLU A 68 20.62 1.68 16.48
CA GLU A 68 19.68 1.55 15.38
C GLU A 68 20.26 0.76 14.19
N ILE A 69 21.57 0.88 13.93
CA ILE A 69 22.23 0.17 12.82
C ILE A 69 22.29 -1.32 13.08
N ILE A 70 22.69 -1.71 14.30
CA ILE A 70 22.81 -3.13 14.69
C ILE A 70 21.44 -3.80 14.62
N ALA A 71 20.41 -3.12 15.12
CA ALA A 71 19.09 -3.69 15.13
C ALA A 71 18.46 -3.72 13.73
N MET A 72 18.79 -2.81 12.81
CA MET A 72 18.44 -2.97 11.38
C MET A 72 19.14 -4.16 10.73
N LEU A 73 20.44 -4.33 10.97
CA LEU A 73 21.24 -5.36 10.30
C LEU A 73 20.87 -6.77 10.76
N LEU A 74 20.50 -6.94 12.03
CA LEU A 74 20.23 -8.25 12.61
C LEU A 74 18.74 -8.52 12.77
N ALA A 75 17.98 -7.60 13.36
CA ALA A 75 16.58 -7.89 13.69
C ALA A 75 15.71 -8.03 12.44
N TYR A 76 15.92 -7.22 11.41
CA TYR A 76 15.11 -7.28 10.20
C TYR A 76 15.30 -8.59 9.39
N PRO A 77 16.54 -9.04 9.08
CA PRO A 77 16.73 -10.33 8.42
C PRO A 77 16.24 -11.50 9.27
N LEU A 78 16.44 -11.47 10.60
CA LEU A 78 15.90 -12.47 11.51
C LEU A 78 14.37 -12.54 11.45
N PHE A 79 13.71 -11.38 11.36
CA PHE A 79 12.25 -11.29 11.24
C PHE A 79 11.75 -11.95 9.94
N ILE A 80 12.37 -11.60 8.81
CA ILE A 80 12.00 -12.17 7.50
C ILE A 80 12.34 -13.65 7.43
N THR A 81 13.51 -14.05 7.93
CA THR A 81 13.92 -15.46 7.92
C THR A 81 12.96 -16.29 8.77
N GLY A 82 12.63 -15.83 9.98
CA GLY A 82 11.68 -16.51 10.86
C GLY A 82 10.31 -16.69 10.19
N PHE A 83 9.85 -15.67 9.47
CA PHE A 83 8.65 -15.76 8.64
C PHE A 83 8.80 -16.82 7.54
N VAL A 84 9.80 -16.71 6.67
CA VAL A 84 10.00 -17.68 5.56
C VAL A 84 10.04 -19.13 6.08
N LEU A 85 10.60 -19.34 7.27
CA LEU A 85 10.64 -20.65 7.92
C LEU A 85 9.29 -21.12 8.48
N LEU A 86 8.38 -20.24 8.92
CA LEU A 86 7.00 -20.64 9.23
C LEU A 86 6.25 -21.12 7.98
N PHE A 87 6.60 -20.61 6.80
CA PHE A 87 5.96 -20.97 5.53
C PHE A 87 6.58 -22.17 4.81
N ALA A 88 7.86 -22.48 5.06
CA ALA A 88 8.54 -23.59 4.43
C ALA A 88 7.90 -24.99 4.66
N PRO A 89 7.39 -25.34 5.87
CA PRO A 89 6.87 -26.67 6.13
C PRO A 89 5.44 -26.84 5.62
N LYS A 90 5.31 -27.38 4.40
CA LYS A 90 4.07 -27.61 3.65
C LYS A 90 3.34 -26.31 3.32
N PHE A 91 3.30 -26.01 2.03
CA PHE A 91 2.59 -24.90 1.37
C PHE A 91 1.06 -24.82 1.61
N HIS A 92 0.53 -25.49 2.63
CA HIS A 92 -0.84 -25.30 3.12
C HIS A 92 -0.80 -24.34 4.31
N ALA A 93 -0.57 -23.07 4.04
CA ALA A 93 -0.58 -22.03 5.05
C ALA A 93 -2.00 -21.92 5.63
N SER A 94 -2.19 -22.38 6.87
CA SER A 94 -3.44 -22.13 7.60
C SER A 94 -3.60 -20.64 7.84
N PRO A 95 -4.81 -20.06 7.68
CA PRO A 95 -5.10 -18.67 8.03
C PRO A 95 -4.63 -18.26 9.43
N MET A 96 -4.55 -19.20 10.37
CA MET A 96 -4.03 -18.95 11.72
C MET A 96 -2.56 -18.50 11.73
N ILE A 97 -1.72 -19.00 10.81
CA ILE A 97 -0.29 -18.65 10.75
C ILE A 97 -0.14 -17.15 10.46
N PHE A 98 -0.89 -16.64 9.48
CA PHE A 98 -0.89 -15.21 9.15
C PHE A 98 -1.37 -14.32 10.31
N ILE A 99 -2.36 -14.77 11.07
CA ILE A 99 -2.87 -14.02 12.24
C ILE A 99 -1.79 -13.97 13.33
N VAL A 100 -1.17 -15.11 13.64
CA VAL A 100 -0.09 -15.18 14.65
C VAL A 100 1.06 -14.27 14.25
N GLU A 101 1.44 -14.27 12.98
CA GLU A 101 2.53 -13.42 12.48
C GLU A 101 2.20 -11.93 12.52
N PHE A 102 0.97 -11.56 12.15
CA PHE A 102 0.50 -10.20 12.25
C PHE A 102 0.55 -9.71 13.70
N LEU A 103 0.12 -10.54 14.66
CA LEU A 103 0.19 -10.24 16.09
C LEU A 103 1.64 -10.12 16.55
N VAL A 104 2.54 -11.02 16.14
CA VAL A 104 3.97 -10.94 16.47
C VAL A 104 4.61 -9.66 15.92
N ALA A 105 4.29 -9.27 14.69
CA ALA A 105 4.79 -8.04 14.08
C ALA A 105 4.28 -6.78 14.79
N ILE A 106 3.00 -6.75 15.21
CA ILE A 106 2.45 -5.65 16.00
C ILE A 106 3.08 -5.60 17.39
N CYS A 107 3.22 -6.73 18.07
CA CYS A 107 3.87 -6.79 19.38
C CYS A 107 5.32 -6.29 19.29
N ALA A 108 6.07 -6.74 18.27
CA ALA A 108 7.42 -6.27 18.01
C ALA A 108 7.48 -4.76 17.74
N PHE A 109 6.50 -4.23 16.98
CA PHE A 109 6.36 -2.80 16.73
C PHE A 109 6.11 -2.01 18.02
N LEU A 110 5.15 -2.44 18.85
CA LEU A 110 4.80 -1.78 20.10
C LEU A 110 5.94 -1.80 21.13
N CYS A 111 6.74 -2.86 21.13
CA CYS A 111 7.90 -2.98 22.02
C CYS A 111 9.18 -2.32 21.46
N SER A 112 9.17 -1.82 20.22
CA SER A 112 10.36 -1.22 19.61
C SER A 112 10.70 0.15 20.19
N LYS A 113 11.94 0.30 20.67
CA LYS A 113 12.45 1.59 21.17
C LYS A 113 12.96 2.49 20.04
N THR A 114 13.55 1.89 19.01
CA THR A 114 14.16 2.59 17.88
C THR A 114 13.11 2.95 16.81
N HIS A 115 13.13 4.19 16.37
CA HIS A 115 12.10 4.72 15.47
C HIS A 115 12.09 4.03 14.10
N THR A 116 13.26 3.76 13.50
CA THR A 116 13.29 3.27 12.13
C THR A 116 12.94 1.80 12.03
N ILE A 117 13.25 0.98 13.04
CA ILE A 117 12.83 -0.42 13.08
C ILE A 117 11.32 -0.53 13.27
N GLY A 118 10.74 0.34 14.11
CA GLY A 118 9.29 0.45 14.22
C GLY A 118 8.62 0.74 12.86
N ARG A 119 9.23 1.60 12.02
CA ARG A 119 8.73 1.83 10.65
C ARG A 119 8.81 0.59 9.77
N ILE A 120 9.91 -0.15 9.83
CA ILE A 120 10.12 -1.35 9.02
C ILE A 120 9.16 -2.46 9.45
N LEU A 121 8.97 -2.68 10.76
CA LEU A 121 8.03 -3.66 11.31
C LEU A 121 6.58 -3.29 11.00
N LEU A 122 6.23 -2.00 11.05
CA LEU A 122 4.90 -1.53 10.66
C LEU A 122 4.66 -1.70 9.15
N PHE A 123 5.66 -1.43 8.31
CA PHE A 123 5.58 -1.74 6.88
C PHE A 123 5.41 -3.24 6.66
N TYR A 124 6.17 -4.06 7.38
CA TYR A 124 6.09 -5.51 7.33
C TYR A 124 4.68 -6.02 7.67
N ALA A 125 4.13 -5.57 8.80
CA ALA A 125 2.81 -5.97 9.27
C ALA A 125 1.66 -5.53 8.36
N LEU A 126 1.73 -4.30 7.82
CA LEU A 126 0.62 -3.73 7.04
C LEU A 126 0.69 -4.05 5.54
N VAL A 127 1.87 -4.42 5.03
CA VAL A 127 2.09 -4.59 3.58
C VAL A 127 2.54 -5.99 3.24
N LEU A 128 3.64 -6.47 3.83
CA LEU A 128 4.23 -7.75 3.43
C LEU A 128 3.35 -8.93 3.84
N ILE A 129 2.92 -9.02 5.10
CA ILE A 129 2.07 -10.13 5.58
C ILE A 129 0.76 -10.20 4.76
N PRO A 130 0.01 -9.09 4.56
CA PRO A 130 -1.22 -9.17 3.78
C PRO A 130 -0.98 -9.50 2.30
N ILE A 131 0.01 -8.89 1.63
CA ILE A 131 0.30 -9.23 0.22
C ILE A 131 0.62 -10.72 0.07
N ILE A 132 1.43 -11.26 0.97
CA ILE A 132 1.80 -12.67 0.94
C ILE A 132 0.55 -13.53 1.19
N GLY A 133 -0.25 -13.21 2.21
CA GLY A 133 -1.51 -13.89 2.48
C GLY A 133 -2.46 -13.90 1.28
N PHE A 134 -2.68 -12.75 0.64
CA PHE A 134 -3.55 -12.65 -0.54
C PHE A 134 -2.96 -13.32 -1.78
N SER A 135 -1.63 -13.35 -1.95
CA SER A 135 -1.01 -14.07 -3.07
C SER A 135 -1.14 -15.59 -2.96
N PHE A 136 -1.31 -16.12 -1.73
CA PHE A 136 -1.48 -17.55 -1.47
C PHE A 136 -2.93 -18.03 -1.54
N VAL A 137 -3.91 -17.12 -1.41
CA VAL A 137 -5.27 -17.42 -1.85
C VAL A 137 -5.19 -17.46 -3.38
N ASP A 138 -4.89 -18.63 -3.94
CA ASP A 138 -4.66 -18.81 -5.37
C ASP A 138 -5.91 -18.46 -6.17
N PHE A 139 -6.02 -17.18 -6.55
CA PHE A 139 -7.14 -16.60 -7.29
C PHE A 139 -7.30 -17.20 -8.70
N ARG A 140 -6.34 -18.02 -9.17
CA ARG A 140 -6.33 -18.53 -10.55
C ARG A 140 -6.93 -19.91 -10.73
N HIS A 141 -7.05 -20.73 -9.67
CA HIS A 141 -7.38 -22.16 -9.85
C HIS A 141 -8.65 -22.67 -9.14
N THR A 142 -9.34 -21.89 -8.31
CA THR A 142 -10.60 -22.30 -7.67
C THR A 142 -11.76 -21.40 -8.09
N TRP A 143 -12.20 -21.57 -9.34
CA TRP A 143 -13.33 -20.85 -9.95
C TRP A 143 -14.70 -21.39 -9.55
N ASP A 144 -14.80 -22.16 -8.46
CA ASP A 144 -16.05 -22.71 -7.95
C ASP A 144 -16.53 -21.91 -6.74
N GLY A 145 -17.39 -20.90 -6.94
CA GLY A 145 -18.36 -20.32 -5.98
C GLY A 145 -17.86 -19.66 -4.67
N GLU A 146 -16.80 -20.15 -4.04
CA GLU A 146 -16.32 -19.75 -2.71
C GLU A 146 -15.47 -18.47 -2.72
N ASN A 147 -15.06 -17.99 -3.90
CA ASN A 147 -14.16 -16.85 -4.04
C ASN A 147 -14.84 -15.46 -4.05
N TYR A 148 -16.18 -15.37 -4.13
CA TYR A 148 -16.87 -14.07 -4.04
C TYR A 148 -16.67 -13.38 -2.70
N PHE A 149 -16.64 -14.17 -1.62
CA PHE A 149 -16.36 -13.66 -0.28
C PHE A 149 -14.97 -13.03 -0.21
N VAL A 150 -13.95 -13.71 -0.76
CA VAL A 150 -12.57 -13.21 -0.78
C VAL A 150 -12.46 -11.92 -1.59
N ILE A 151 -13.12 -11.85 -2.76
CA ILE A 151 -13.13 -10.65 -3.61
C ILE A 151 -13.79 -9.46 -2.88
N ILE A 152 -14.97 -9.65 -2.31
CA ILE A 152 -15.68 -8.62 -1.54
C ILE A 152 -14.85 -8.20 -0.32
N PHE A 153 -14.30 -9.15 0.42
CA PHE A 153 -13.50 -8.89 1.61
C PHE A 153 -12.23 -8.10 1.27
N SER A 154 -11.56 -8.45 0.18
CA SER A 154 -10.38 -7.72 -0.31
C SER A 154 -10.72 -6.29 -0.74
N PHE A 155 -11.87 -6.11 -1.40
CA PHE A 155 -12.37 -4.79 -1.78
C PHE A 155 -12.68 -3.93 -0.55
N VAL A 156 -13.37 -4.50 0.45
CA VAL A 156 -13.68 -3.81 1.71
C VAL A 156 -12.39 -3.44 2.45
N ILE A 157 -11.41 -4.34 2.53
CA ILE A 157 -10.11 -4.04 3.13
C ILE A 157 -9.38 -2.93 2.37
N ALA A 158 -9.38 -2.96 1.04
CA ALA A 158 -8.77 -1.90 0.23
C ALA A 158 -9.45 -0.54 0.50
N LEU A 159 -10.78 -0.50 0.62
CA LEU A 159 -11.53 0.70 1.01
C LEU A 159 -11.18 1.16 2.42
N ILE A 160 -11.04 0.26 3.39
CA ILE A 160 -10.62 0.59 4.76
C ILE A 160 -9.21 1.23 4.73
N TYR A 161 -8.25 0.63 4.02
CA TYR A 161 -6.90 1.19 3.91
C TYR A 161 -6.89 2.56 3.21
N MET A 162 -7.72 2.76 2.19
CA MET A 162 -7.92 4.07 1.57
C MET A 162 -8.60 5.07 2.51
N GLY A 163 -9.54 4.61 3.34
CA GLY A 163 -10.16 5.40 4.40
C GLY A 163 -9.12 5.82 5.44
N ILE A 164 -8.21 4.93 5.83
CA ILE A 164 -7.09 5.25 6.73
C ILE A 164 -6.15 6.26 6.06
N TYR A 165 -5.82 6.07 4.78
CA TYR A 165 -5.05 7.03 4.01
C TYR A 165 -5.72 8.42 4.00
N GLY A 166 -7.02 8.48 3.73
CA GLY A 166 -7.83 9.70 3.78
C GLY A 166 -8.03 10.28 5.19
N ALA A 167 -8.05 9.47 6.24
CA ALA A 167 -8.13 9.96 7.62
C ALA A 167 -6.89 10.81 7.96
N THR A 168 -5.74 10.50 7.34
CA THR A 168 -4.53 11.32 7.51
C THR A 168 -4.63 12.74 6.92
N ILE A 169 -5.78 13.14 6.30
CA ILE A 169 -6.07 14.48 5.75
C ILE A 169 -6.25 15.51 6.85
N LYS A 170 -6.81 15.07 7.98
CA LYS A 170 -6.99 15.92 9.16
C LYS A 170 -5.92 15.53 10.18
N PRO A 171 -4.72 16.14 10.14
CA PRO A 171 -3.66 15.84 11.10
C PRO A 171 -4.12 16.07 12.55
N ASP A 172 -5.12 16.93 12.74
CA ASP A 172 -5.74 17.21 14.04
C ASP A 172 -6.31 15.97 14.72
N ILE A 173 -6.83 15.00 13.97
CA ILE A 173 -7.35 13.73 14.53
C ILE A 173 -6.22 12.91 15.18
N PHE A 174 -4.98 13.06 14.69
CA PHE A 174 -3.82 12.31 15.15
C PHE A 174 -2.89 13.12 16.06
N LYS A 175 -3.20 14.40 16.34
CA LYS A 175 -2.38 15.26 17.21
C LYS A 175 -2.25 14.70 18.62
N ASP A 176 -3.34 14.13 19.14
CA ASP A 176 -3.39 13.57 20.49
C ASP A 176 -2.74 12.17 20.58
N TYR A 177 -2.53 11.51 19.44
CA TYR A 177 -1.93 10.18 19.34
C TYR A 177 -0.45 10.27 18.92
N ALA A 178 0.39 10.72 19.86
CA ALA A 178 1.84 10.86 19.70
C ALA A 178 2.58 9.66 19.05
N PRO A 179 2.27 8.37 19.34
CA PRO A 179 2.95 7.25 18.67
C PRO A 179 2.57 7.13 17.19
N ILE A 180 1.30 7.34 16.83
CA ILE A 180 0.81 7.18 15.45
C ILE A 180 1.28 8.35 14.58
N ALA A 181 1.23 9.58 15.12
CA ALA A 181 1.69 10.77 14.42
C ALA A 181 3.16 10.64 13.95
N ARG A 182 4.00 9.94 14.73
CA ARG A 182 5.41 9.72 14.42
C ARG A 182 5.65 8.77 13.22
N HIS A 183 4.67 7.93 12.91
CA HIS A 183 4.73 6.92 11.83
C HIS A 183 3.79 7.23 10.66
N LEU A 184 3.14 8.40 10.65
CA LEU A 184 2.13 8.79 9.66
C LEU A 184 2.60 8.63 8.20
N LYS A 185 3.86 8.96 7.89
CA LYS A 185 4.44 8.81 6.55
C LYS A 185 4.54 7.35 6.12
N THR A 186 4.99 6.48 7.03
CA THR A 186 5.08 5.04 6.79
C THR A 186 3.68 4.44 6.67
N LEU A 187 2.75 4.88 7.54
CA LEU A 187 1.34 4.47 7.45
C LEU A 187 0.76 4.82 6.08
N ARG A 188 0.93 6.06 5.60
CA ARG A 188 0.47 6.51 4.27
C ARG A 188 1.07 5.70 3.13
N PHE A 189 2.38 5.48 3.17
CA PHE A 189 3.07 4.66 2.17
C PHE A 189 2.54 3.23 2.17
N SER A 190 2.44 2.61 3.35
CA SER A 190 1.94 1.26 3.52
C SER A 190 0.50 1.12 3.04
N THR A 191 -0.39 2.03 3.45
CA THR A 191 -1.80 1.98 3.08
C THR A 191 -2.02 2.22 1.59
N ALA A 192 -1.25 3.11 0.95
CA ALA A 192 -1.28 3.30 -0.51
C ALA A 192 -0.80 2.05 -1.26
N LEU A 193 0.26 1.40 -0.78
CA LEU A 193 0.84 0.24 -1.46
C LEU A 193 -0.02 -1.02 -1.31
N ILE A 194 -0.52 -1.31 -0.11
CA ILE A 194 -1.39 -2.47 0.12
C ILE A 194 -2.71 -2.35 -0.63
N SER A 195 -3.36 -1.18 -0.55
CA SER A 195 -4.67 -0.97 -1.18
C SER A 195 -4.59 -1.07 -2.71
N THR A 196 -3.50 -0.55 -3.30
CA THR A 196 -3.17 -0.78 -4.71
C THR A 196 -2.96 -2.28 -5.00
N GLY A 197 -2.11 -2.96 -4.21
CA GLY A 197 -1.83 -4.39 -4.37
C GLY A 197 -3.10 -5.26 -4.37
N LEU A 198 -4.00 -5.01 -3.41
CA LEU A 198 -5.26 -5.74 -3.27
C LEU A 198 -6.17 -5.54 -4.47
N ILE A 199 -6.43 -4.29 -4.87
CA ILE A 199 -7.32 -3.97 -5.99
C ILE A 199 -6.87 -4.65 -7.30
N PHE A 200 -5.56 -4.68 -7.54
CA PHE A 200 -5.01 -5.33 -8.73
C PHE A 200 -4.99 -6.85 -8.65
N SER A 201 -5.07 -7.43 -7.45
CA SER A 201 -5.05 -8.88 -7.27
C SER A 201 -6.45 -9.48 -7.31
N THR A 202 -7.48 -8.71 -6.95
CA THR A 202 -8.82 -9.27 -6.69
C THR A 202 -9.90 -8.86 -7.66
N VAL A 203 -9.68 -7.82 -8.49
CA VAL A 203 -10.78 -7.23 -9.26
C VAL A 203 -10.70 -7.56 -10.74
N GLN A 204 -11.30 -8.69 -11.12
CA GLN A 204 -11.88 -8.84 -12.45
C GLN A 204 -13.27 -8.19 -12.47
N ILE A 205 -13.47 -7.19 -13.34
CA ILE A 205 -14.72 -6.74 -14.01
C ILE A 205 -15.98 -6.46 -13.14
N TRP A 206 -15.88 -6.32 -11.82
CA TRP A 206 -17.07 -5.96 -11.01
C TRP A 206 -17.39 -4.46 -11.13
N ILE A 207 -18.24 -4.11 -12.09
CA ILE A 207 -18.69 -2.74 -12.38
C ILE A 207 -19.30 -2.04 -11.14
N VAL A 208 -19.91 -2.80 -10.23
CA VAL A 208 -20.44 -2.22 -8.98
C VAL A 208 -19.33 -1.55 -8.16
N PHE A 209 -18.14 -2.16 -8.08
CA PHE A 209 -17.01 -1.59 -7.34
C PHE A 209 -16.45 -0.33 -8.01
N SER A 210 -16.40 -0.29 -9.33
CA SER A 210 -15.95 0.91 -10.04
C SER A 210 -16.93 2.07 -9.90
N ILE A 211 -18.25 1.81 -9.88
CA ILE A 211 -19.26 2.84 -9.63
C ILE A 211 -19.10 3.40 -8.20
N VAL A 212 -18.95 2.55 -7.19
CA VAL A 212 -18.73 2.98 -5.81
C VAL A 212 -17.47 3.83 -5.69
N LEU A 213 -16.35 3.39 -6.25
CA LEU A 213 -15.09 4.13 -6.24
C LEU A 213 -15.17 5.47 -7.00
N ALA A 214 -15.87 5.50 -8.13
CA ALA A 214 -16.09 6.72 -8.90
C ALA A 214 -16.99 7.71 -8.14
N ALA A 215 -18.01 7.23 -7.42
CA ALA A 215 -18.85 8.07 -6.59
C ALA A 215 -18.06 8.70 -5.43
N ILE A 216 -17.20 7.92 -4.76
CA ILE A 216 -16.30 8.43 -3.71
C ILE A 216 -15.30 9.44 -4.31
N SER A 217 -14.74 9.14 -5.49
CA SER A 217 -13.83 10.06 -6.21
C SER A 217 -14.51 11.39 -6.51
N MET A 218 -15.77 11.34 -6.95
CA MET A 218 -16.56 12.54 -7.23
C MET A 218 -16.82 13.36 -5.95
N ALA A 219 -17.10 12.69 -4.83
CA ALA A 219 -17.25 13.37 -3.54
C ALA A 219 -15.96 14.11 -3.16
N VAL A 220 -14.80 13.45 -3.24
CA VAL A 220 -13.49 14.07 -2.95
C VAL A 220 -13.17 15.20 -3.92
N ALA A 221 -13.41 14.99 -5.22
CA ALA A 221 -13.21 15.99 -6.25
C ALA A 221 -14.07 17.24 -6.01
N SER A 222 -15.34 17.07 -5.59
CA SER A 222 -16.23 18.20 -5.30
C SER A 222 -15.74 19.05 -4.11
N VAL A 223 -15.21 18.43 -3.05
CA VAL A 223 -14.61 19.12 -1.91
C VAL A 223 -13.37 19.91 -2.33
N LEU A 224 -12.51 19.31 -3.16
CA LEU A 224 -11.36 20.01 -3.76
C LEU A 224 -11.82 21.20 -4.60
N LEU A 225 -12.83 21.01 -5.45
CA LEU A 225 -13.31 22.05 -6.36
C LEU A 225 -13.90 23.24 -5.60
N GLN A 226 -14.66 23.00 -4.54
CA GLN A 226 -15.20 24.06 -3.66
C GLN A 226 -14.10 24.89 -3.00
N LYS A 227 -12.94 24.27 -2.71
CA LYS A 227 -11.80 24.96 -2.12
C LYS A 227 -11.10 25.92 -3.10
N TYR A 228 -11.01 25.54 -4.38
CA TYR A 228 -10.21 26.26 -5.38
C TYR A 228 -11.02 27.11 -6.36
N VAL A 229 -12.31 26.83 -6.58
CA VAL A 229 -13.13 27.49 -7.60
C VAL A 229 -14.44 28.00 -6.99
N LYS A 230 -14.71 29.30 -7.11
CA LYS A 230 -15.94 29.95 -6.63
C LYS A 230 -16.80 30.46 -7.80
N GLY A 231 -18.11 30.61 -7.56
CA GLY A 231 -19.06 31.21 -8.50
C GLY A 231 -19.49 30.26 -9.64
N PRO A 232 -20.00 30.78 -10.78
CA PRO A 232 -20.61 29.97 -11.84
C PRO A 232 -19.63 28.99 -12.52
N LYS A 233 -18.32 29.26 -12.42
CA LYS A 233 -17.23 28.38 -12.87
C LYS A 233 -17.19 27.05 -12.11
N PHE A 234 -17.74 27.01 -10.89
CA PHE A 234 -17.86 25.79 -10.09
C PHE A 234 -18.65 24.71 -10.83
N TYR A 235 -19.78 25.06 -11.45
CA TYR A 235 -20.63 24.10 -12.16
C TYR A 235 -19.95 23.50 -13.38
N VAL A 236 -19.15 24.29 -14.10
CA VAL A 236 -18.36 23.80 -15.24
C VAL A 236 -17.30 22.81 -14.77
N GLY A 237 -16.54 23.16 -13.74
CA GLY A 237 -15.54 22.25 -13.18
C GLY A 237 -16.15 21.00 -12.53
N TRP A 238 -17.31 21.12 -11.91
CA TRP A 238 -18.07 20.00 -11.35
C TRP A 238 -18.53 19.05 -12.45
N PHE A 239 -19.08 19.57 -13.55
CA PHE A 239 -19.49 18.76 -14.70
C PHE A 239 -18.30 18.03 -15.34
N MET A 240 -17.15 18.69 -15.48
CA MET A 240 -15.93 18.04 -15.98
C MET A 240 -15.40 16.97 -15.02
N ALA A 241 -15.41 17.24 -13.71
CA ALA A 241 -15.02 16.25 -12.71
C ALA A 241 -15.91 15.01 -12.77
N LEU A 242 -17.22 15.20 -12.98
CA LEU A 242 -18.18 14.12 -13.17
C LEU A 242 -17.82 13.29 -14.41
N LEU A 243 -17.53 13.93 -15.54
CA LEU A 243 -17.13 13.21 -16.77
C LEU A 243 -15.84 12.41 -16.58
N CYS A 244 -14.84 12.97 -15.89
CA CYS A 244 -13.61 12.25 -15.56
C CYS A 244 -13.88 11.03 -14.66
N CYS A 245 -14.68 11.20 -13.59
CA CYS A 245 -15.03 10.10 -12.70
C CYS A 245 -15.83 9.01 -13.45
N ALA A 246 -16.77 9.41 -14.31
CA ALA A 246 -17.55 8.50 -15.13
C ALA A 246 -16.66 7.69 -16.09
N ALA A 247 -15.66 8.32 -16.71
CA ALA A 247 -14.71 7.62 -17.57
C ALA A 247 -13.91 6.54 -16.80
N THR A 248 -13.56 6.81 -15.54
CA THR A 248 -12.86 5.83 -14.69
C THR A 248 -13.76 4.74 -14.12
N ALA A 249 -15.09 4.93 -14.12
CA ALA A 249 -16.06 3.98 -13.59
C ALA A 249 -16.21 2.70 -14.43
N VAL A 250 -15.50 2.59 -15.55
CA VAL A 250 -15.54 1.41 -16.43
C VAL A 250 -14.67 0.26 -15.91
N TYR A 251 -13.61 0.59 -15.16
CA TYR A 251 -12.67 -0.41 -14.66
C TYR A 251 -12.29 -0.09 -13.21
N PRO A 252 -12.55 -0.99 -12.24
CA PRO A 252 -12.34 -0.67 -10.82
C PRO A 252 -10.91 -0.26 -10.46
N PRO A 253 -9.85 -0.88 -11.01
CA PRO A 253 -8.48 -0.40 -10.79
C PRO A 253 -8.22 1.03 -11.30
N MET A 254 -8.89 1.49 -12.36
CA MET A 254 -8.80 2.89 -12.80
C MET A 254 -9.50 3.83 -11.81
N ALA A 255 -10.75 3.53 -11.45
CA ALA A 255 -11.49 4.32 -10.47
C ALA A 255 -10.75 4.42 -9.13
N PHE A 256 -10.15 3.31 -8.69
CA PHE A 256 -9.35 3.23 -7.48
C PHE A 256 -8.10 4.11 -7.55
N ALA A 257 -7.30 3.95 -8.61
CA ALA A 257 -6.08 4.73 -8.76
C ALA A 257 -6.38 6.23 -8.90
N PHE A 258 -7.48 6.59 -9.57
CA PHE A 258 -7.94 7.98 -9.65
C PHE A 258 -8.35 8.56 -8.28
N LEU A 259 -9.10 7.80 -7.47
CA LEU A 259 -9.40 8.16 -6.08
C LEU A 259 -8.12 8.41 -5.28
N GLY A 260 -7.13 7.53 -5.43
CA GLY A 260 -5.82 7.65 -4.79
C GLY A 260 -5.07 8.91 -5.20
N ILE A 261 -5.07 9.25 -6.48
CA ILE A 261 -4.47 10.51 -6.98
C ILE A 261 -5.16 11.73 -6.34
N LEU A 262 -6.49 11.75 -6.28
CA LEU A 262 -7.23 12.86 -5.66
C LEU A 262 -6.89 13.00 -4.17
N LEU A 263 -6.89 11.89 -3.42
CA LEU A 263 -6.54 11.89 -2.01
C LEU A 263 -5.08 12.29 -1.79
N ALA A 264 -4.13 11.79 -2.59
CA ALA A 264 -2.74 12.20 -2.49
C ALA A 264 -2.55 13.70 -2.78
N TYR A 265 -3.29 14.24 -3.75
CA TYR A 265 -3.28 15.65 -4.07
C TYR A 265 -3.84 16.51 -2.91
N THR A 266 -4.91 16.07 -2.22
CA THR A 266 -5.44 16.81 -1.04
C THR A 266 -4.39 17.02 0.06
N MET A 267 -3.40 16.13 0.14
CA MET A 267 -2.38 16.07 1.19
C MET A 267 -1.04 16.67 0.80
N PHE A 268 -0.86 16.98 -0.48
CA PHE A 268 0.46 17.18 -1.08
C PHE A 268 1.44 16.02 -0.81
N ASP A 269 0.93 14.77 -0.83
CA ASP A 269 1.77 13.57 -0.68
C ASP A 269 2.32 13.13 -2.04
N TYR A 270 3.51 13.63 -2.38
CA TYR A 270 4.18 13.31 -3.64
C TYR A 270 4.48 11.81 -3.81
N VAL A 271 4.74 11.09 -2.72
CA VAL A 271 5.03 9.65 -2.79
C VAL A 271 3.76 8.87 -3.08
N GLY A 272 2.68 9.17 -2.36
CA GLY A 272 1.36 8.60 -2.65
C GLY A 272 0.92 8.91 -4.09
N LEU A 273 1.12 10.16 -4.54
CA LEU A 273 0.78 10.57 -5.90
C LEU A 273 1.56 9.76 -6.95
N ALA A 274 2.85 9.51 -6.74
CA ALA A 274 3.65 8.67 -7.63
C ALA A 274 3.13 7.22 -7.67
N ILE A 275 2.84 6.62 -6.50
CA ILE A 275 2.31 5.24 -6.40
C ILE A 275 0.99 5.13 -7.17
N PHE A 276 0.04 6.04 -6.90
CA PHE A 276 -1.27 5.99 -7.55
C PHE A 276 -1.22 6.38 -9.03
N ALA A 277 -0.27 7.23 -9.45
CA ALA A 277 -0.06 7.51 -10.87
C ALA A 277 0.48 6.28 -11.62
N ILE A 278 1.48 5.58 -11.06
CA ILE A 278 2.00 4.33 -11.63
C ILE A 278 0.88 3.27 -11.67
N ALA A 279 0.10 3.17 -10.60
CA ALA A 279 -1.08 2.31 -10.54
C ALA A 279 -2.08 2.67 -11.64
N PHE A 280 -2.38 3.95 -11.86
CA PHE A 280 -3.31 4.40 -12.88
C PHE A 280 -2.81 4.03 -14.30
N VAL A 281 -1.53 4.27 -14.60
CA VAL A 281 -0.92 3.86 -15.87
C VAL A 281 -1.02 2.36 -16.07
N ARG A 282 -0.69 1.56 -15.05
CA ARG A 282 -0.82 0.10 -15.10
C ARG A 282 -2.28 -0.32 -15.32
N ALA A 283 -3.24 0.29 -14.64
CA ALA A 283 -4.68 -0.02 -14.80
C ALA A 283 -5.15 0.26 -16.23
N VAL A 284 -4.74 1.39 -16.80
CA VAL A 284 -5.02 1.75 -18.19
C VAL A 284 -4.38 0.75 -19.16
N SER A 285 -3.12 0.39 -18.96
CA SER A 285 -2.43 -0.60 -19.81
C SER A 285 -3.10 -1.96 -19.75
N VAL A 286 -3.40 -2.48 -18.55
CA VAL A 286 -4.09 -3.77 -18.38
C VAL A 286 -5.46 -3.73 -19.05
N PHE A 287 -6.25 -2.68 -18.83
CA PHE A 287 -7.54 -2.53 -19.48
C PHE A 287 -7.44 -2.48 -21.01
N TYR A 288 -6.42 -1.80 -21.55
CA TYR A 288 -6.22 -1.70 -23.00
C TYR A 288 -5.91 -3.06 -23.63
N TYR A 289 -5.07 -3.87 -22.98
CA TYR A 289 -4.64 -5.19 -23.47
C TYR A 289 -5.56 -6.34 -23.06
N ASP A 290 -6.57 -6.10 -22.23
CA ASP A 290 -7.59 -7.08 -21.92
C ASP A 290 -8.37 -7.48 -23.21
N LEU A 291 -8.79 -8.73 -23.35
CA LEU A 291 -9.34 -9.27 -24.61
C LEU A 291 -10.88 -9.20 -24.68
N ASP A 292 -11.54 -8.94 -23.54
CA ASP A 292 -13.00 -9.04 -23.41
C ASP A 292 -13.80 -7.92 -24.11
N MET A 293 -13.15 -6.85 -24.54
CA MET A 293 -13.78 -5.75 -25.26
C MET A 293 -13.01 -5.48 -26.56
N LEU A 294 -13.75 -5.24 -27.64
CA LEU A 294 -13.21 -4.83 -28.93
C LEU A 294 -12.27 -3.63 -28.78
N LEU A 295 -11.05 -3.77 -29.29
CA LEU A 295 -9.96 -2.78 -29.20
C LEU A 295 -10.39 -1.36 -29.60
N ILE A 296 -11.31 -1.27 -30.57
CA ILE A 296 -11.83 0.00 -31.09
C ILE A 296 -12.65 0.77 -30.04
N HIS A 297 -13.47 0.08 -29.24
CA HIS A 297 -14.28 0.71 -28.19
C HIS A 297 -13.39 1.24 -27.06
N LYS A 298 -12.34 0.49 -26.70
CA LYS A 298 -11.34 0.91 -25.72
C LYS A 298 -10.57 2.14 -26.18
N SER A 299 -10.22 2.17 -27.46
CA SER A 299 -9.49 3.29 -28.08
C SER A 299 -10.35 4.57 -28.08
N TYR A 300 -11.63 4.48 -28.44
CA TYR A 300 -12.55 5.62 -28.34
C TYR A 300 -12.70 6.13 -26.90
N LEU A 301 -12.80 5.22 -25.92
CA LEU A 301 -12.96 5.57 -24.52
C LEU A 301 -11.70 6.26 -23.94
N LEU A 302 -10.51 5.74 -24.27
CA LEU A 302 -9.23 6.35 -23.90
C LEU A 302 -8.99 7.69 -24.57
N MET A 303 -9.33 7.81 -25.86
CA MET A 303 -9.21 9.07 -26.58
C MET A 303 -10.18 10.13 -26.02
N ALA A 304 -11.43 9.75 -25.76
CA ALA A 304 -12.44 10.64 -25.19
C ALA A 304 -12.06 11.10 -23.78
N SER A 305 -11.61 10.18 -22.91
CA SER A 305 -11.17 10.54 -21.56
C SER A 305 -9.92 11.43 -21.55
N GLY A 306 -8.95 11.16 -22.44
CA GLY A 306 -7.79 12.03 -22.64
C GLY A 306 -8.17 13.43 -23.15
N ALA A 307 -9.10 13.52 -24.09
CA ALA A 307 -9.61 14.79 -24.61
C ALA A 307 -10.34 15.60 -23.52
N VAL A 308 -11.17 14.92 -22.71
CA VAL A 308 -11.86 15.54 -21.55
C VAL A 308 -10.83 16.06 -20.54
N PHE A 309 -9.78 15.30 -20.25
CA PHE A 309 -8.71 15.72 -19.34
C PHE A 309 -7.95 16.95 -19.86
N LEU A 310 -7.59 16.98 -21.15
CA LEU A 310 -6.93 18.13 -21.77
C LEU A 310 -7.82 19.37 -21.77
N LEU A 311 -9.11 19.21 -22.07
CA LEU A 311 -10.09 20.29 -21.95
C LEU A 311 -10.15 20.82 -20.52
N MET A 312 -10.16 19.93 -19.51
CA MET A 312 -10.19 20.31 -18.10
C MET A 312 -8.96 21.10 -17.72
N PHE A 313 -7.77 20.63 -18.09
CA PHE A 313 -6.51 21.33 -17.85
C PHE A 313 -6.48 22.70 -18.54
N PHE A 314 -6.93 22.78 -19.79
CA PHE A 314 -6.97 24.04 -20.53
C PHE A 314 -7.93 25.05 -19.91
N ILE A 315 -9.13 24.61 -19.52
CA ILE A 315 -10.11 25.47 -18.84
C ILE A 315 -9.53 25.96 -17.52
N ILE A 316 -8.99 25.08 -16.67
CA ILE A 316 -8.39 25.48 -15.39
C ILE A 316 -7.24 26.49 -15.61
N LYS A 317 -6.31 26.21 -16.52
CA LYS A 317 -5.16 27.09 -16.79
C LYS A 317 -5.58 28.47 -17.33
N ARG A 318 -6.58 28.51 -18.22
CA ARG A 318 -7.12 29.77 -18.76
C ARG A 318 -7.87 30.56 -17.67
N LEU A 319 -8.54 29.86 -16.77
CA LEU A 319 -9.26 30.46 -15.64
C LEU A 319 -8.30 31.08 -14.61
N THR A 320 -7.17 30.43 -14.30
CA THR A 320 -6.14 30.98 -13.39
C THR A 320 -5.48 32.25 -13.94
N LYS A 321 -5.26 32.32 -15.26
CA LYS A 321 -4.63 33.48 -15.90
C LYS A 321 -5.52 34.74 -15.88
N ASN A 322 -6.85 34.57 -15.82
CA ASN A 322 -7.80 35.68 -15.76
C ASN A 322 -8.04 36.21 -14.34
N GLU A 323 -7.53 35.56 -13.28
CA GLU A 323 -7.61 36.07 -11.90
C GLU A 323 -6.36 36.85 -11.48
N GLN A 324 -5.32 36.87 -12.31
CA GLN A 324 -4.07 37.62 -12.09
C GLN A 324 -3.99 38.95 -12.87
N ASN A 325 -5.05 39.30 -13.61
CA ASN A 325 -5.25 40.58 -14.29
C ASN A 325 -6.50 41.26 -13.73
#